data_AF-A0A6A1VWV6-F1
#
_entry.id   AF-A0A6A1VWV6-F1
#
_cell.length_a   1.000
_cell.length_b   1.000
_cell.length_c   1.000
_cell.angle_alpha   90.00
_cell.angle_beta   90.00
_cell.angle_gamma   90.00
#
_symmetry.space_group_name_H-M   'P 1'
#
loop_
_entity.id
_entity.type
_entity.pdbx_description
1 polymer ?
#
loop_
_entity_poly.entity_id
_entity_poly.type
_entity_poly.pdbx_seq_one_letter_code
_entity_poly.pdbx_strand_id
1 'polypeptide(L)'
;MNTAYRTHKNRMFQHYSVFNSKEEALEHPYPEMNKEEWTHVCDLFTSEEFQRRSAINKENRAKLKIVHTSGARKKWKCYSCSTSQRESHTLKWRFFAEVLGTKAGYVRGLGCSVRSVGSSSSVSFVDLSRKLEEARLQIEEMRARQLEYEALLIKRSDMEQTMLEHL
;
A
#
# COMPACT_ATOMS: atom_id res chain seq x y z
N MET A 1 18.41 23.36 0.86
CA MET A 1 18.98 23.34 2.23
C MET A 1 17.95 23.95 3.19
N ASN A 2 16.95 23.18 3.65
CA ASN A 2 15.86 23.66 4.52
C ASN A 2 15.09 22.53 5.23
N THR A 3 15.41 21.27 4.92
CA THR A 3 14.80 20.08 5.52
C THR A 3 15.22 19.91 6.98
N ALA A 4 16.50 20.19 7.31
CA ALA A 4 17.03 20.08 8.67
C ALA A 4 16.31 21.03 9.65
N TYR A 5 16.09 22.29 9.25
CA TYR A 5 15.41 23.29 10.08
C TYR A 5 13.94 22.93 10.33
N ARG A 6 13.20 22.51 9.29
CA ARG A 6 11.82 22.04 9.43
C ARG A 6 11.70 20.84 10.36
N THR A 7 12.63 19.89 10.26
CA THR A 7 12.65 18.74 11.18
C THR A 7 12.99 19.14 12.60
N HIS A 8 13.88 20.11 12.80
CA HIS A 8 14.27 20.59 14.13
C HIS A 8 13.12 21.32 14.83
N LYS A 9 12.44 22.26 14.16
CA LYS A 9 11.25 22.94 14.71
C LYS A 9 10.13 21.95 15.09
N ASN A 10 9.93 20.91 14.27
CA ASN A 10 8.94 19.87 14.58
C ASN A 10 9.34 19.03 15.80
N ARG A 11 10.63 18.70 15.98
CA ARG A 11 11.11 17.98 17.18
C ARG A 11 10.93 18.80 18.45
N MET A 12 11.23 20.10 18.40
CA MET A 12 10.98 21.03 19.52
C MET A 12 9.50 21.11 19.86
N PHE A 13 8.63 21.20 18.85
CA PHE A 13 7.18 21.21 19.08
C PHE A 13 6.67 19.89 19.66
N GLN A 14 7.20 18.75 19.21
CA GLN A 14 6.86 17.44 19.77
C GLN A 14 7.22 17.35 21.26
N HIS A 15 8.40 17.83 21.62
CA HIS A 15 8.83 17.92 23.02
C HIS A 15 7.88 18.82 23.84
N TYR A 16 7.60 20.03 23.34
CA TYR A 16 6.66 20.96 23.97
C TYR A 16 5.26 20.34 24.17
N SER A 17 4.76 19.60 23.17
CA SER A 17 3.41 19.03 23.20
C SER A 17 3.18 17.93 24.24
N VAL A 18 4.24 17.44 24.88
CA VAL A 18 4.15 16.46 25.98
C VAL A 18 3.60 17.12 27.25
N PHE A 19 3.85 18.42 27.42
CA PHE A 19 3.46 19.18 28.60
C PHE A 19 2.06 19.78 28.43
N ASN A 20 1.32 19.89 29.54
CA ASN A 20 -0.05 20.39 29.52
C ASN A 20 -0.12 21.91 29.67
N SER A 21 0.91 22.52 30.27
CA SER A 21 1.02 23.97 30.47
C SER A 21 2.34 24.52 29.96
N LYS A 22 2.37 25.83 29.71
CA LYS A 22 3.57 26.54 29.26
C LYS A 22 4.63 26.57 30.36
N GLU A 23 4.19 26.75 31.60
CA GLU A 23 5.02 26.85 32.79
C GLU A 23 5.76 25.54 33.04
N GLU A 24 5.08 24.40 32.88
CA GLU A 24 5.69 23.07 32.96
C GLU A 24 6.70 22.84 31.84
N ALA A 25 6.39 23.28 30.62
CA ALA A 25 7.31 23.18 29.50
C ALA A 25 8.59 24.01 29.70
N LEU A 26 8.53 25.18 30.36
CA LEU A 26 9.68 26.05 30.61
C LEU A 26 10.70 25.44 31.58
N GLU A 27 10.26 24.60 32.51
CA GLU A 27 11.15 23.86 33.43
C GLU A 27 11.88 22.70 32.75
N HIS A 28 11.42 22.31 31.55
CA HIS A 28 12.03 21.27 30.74
C HIS A 28 12.51 21.80 29.38
N PRO A 29 13.66 22.51 29.33
CA PRO A 29 14.27 22.94 28.08
C PRO A 29 14.59 21.77 27.14
N TYR A 30 14.46 22.02 25.83
CA TYR A 30 14.85 21.06 24.81
C TYR A 30 16.38 20.80 24.88
N PRO A 31 16.85 19.55 24.69
CA PRO A 31 18.28 19.22 24.80
C PRO A 31 19.17 20.11 23.91
N GLU A 32 20.34 20.49 24.44
CA GLU A 32 21.34 21.33 23.75
C GLU A 32 20.92 22.78 23.47
N MET A 33 19.83 23.27 24.06
CA MET A 33 19.35 24.65 23.87
C MET A 33 19.36 25.46 25.17
N ASN A 34 19.60 26.77 25.05
CA ASN A 34 19.61 27.69 26.18
C ASN A 34 18.19 27.95 26.73
N LYS A 35 18.08 28.30 28.01
CA LYS A 35 16.77 28.51 28.67
C LYS A 35 16.05 29.74 28.11
N GLU A 36 16.78 30.79 27.76
CA GLU A 36 16.22 32.00 27.15
C GLU A 36 15.68 31.73 25.75
N GLU A 37 16.44 30.99 24.92
CA GLU A 37 16.01 30.59 23.58
C GLU A 37 14.79 29.67 23.63
N TRP A 38 14.75 28.75 24.60
CA TRP A 38 13.58 27.90 24.83
C TRP A 38 12.35 28.69 25.23
N THR A 39 12.52 29.72 26.06
CA THR A 39 11.40 30.59 26.45
C THR A 39 10.78 31.26 25.23
N HIS A 40 11.61 31.78 24.32
CA HIS A 40 11.14 32.37 23.07
C HIS A 40 10.44 31.35 22.14
N VAL A 41 10.91 30.10 22.12
CA VAL A 41 10.27 29.01 21.36
C VAL A 41 8.92 28.62 21.97
N CYS A 42 8.82 28.54 23.29
CA CYS A 42 7.56 28.31 24.00
C CYS A 42 6.55 29.44 23.72
N ASP A 43 6.99 30.71 23.76
CA ASP A 43 6.18 31.87 23.38
C ASP A 43 5.63 31.71 21.96
N LEU A 44 6.48 31.34 21.01
CA LEU A 44 6.10 31.10 19.63
C LEU A 44 5.04 30.00 19.50
N PHE A 45 5.13 28.91 20.26
CA PHE A 45 4.14 27.83 20.22
C PHE A 45 2.82 28.20 20.91
N THR A 46 2.86 29.08 21.92
CA THR A 46 1.66 29.66 22.54
C THR A 46 1.01 30.76 21.72
N SER A 47 1.72 31.32 20.74
CA SER A 47 1.16 32.36 19.87
C SER A 47 -0.08 31.87 19.14
N GLU A 48 -1.12 32.70 19.14
CA GLU A 48 -2.40 32.39 18.48
C GLU A 48 -2.20 32.11 16.98
N GLU A 49 -1.23 32.81 16.36
CA GLU A 49 -0.91 32.61 14.96
C GLU A 49 -0.42 31.19 14.65
N PHE A 50 0.49 30.69 15.49
CA PHE A 50 1.01 29.34 15.35
C PHE A 50 -0.07 28.30 15.60
N GLN A 51 -0.88 28.47 16.65
CA GLN A 51 -1.97 27.57 16.99
C GLN A 51 -3.00 27.48 15.86
N ARG A 52 -3.42 28.61 15.31
CA ARG A 52 -4.35 28.67 14.18
C ARG A 52 -3.80 27.97 12.95
N ARG A 53 -2.53 28.22 12.60
CA ARG A 53 -1.87 27.58 11.46
C ARG A 53 -1.75 26.07 11.66
N SER A 54 -1.42 25.64 12.89
CA SER A 54 -1.33 24.23 13.26
C SER A 54 -2.68 23.52 13.13
N ALA A 55 -3.76 24.13 13.62
CA ALA A 55 -5.13 23.62 13.50
C ALA A 55 -5.53 23.44 12.03
N ILE A 56 -5.35 24.48 11.20
CA ILE A 56 -5.64 24.44 9.76
C ILE A 56 -4.82 23.33 9.07
N ASN A 57 -3.53 23.22 9.38
CA ASN A 57 -2.68 22.19 8.79
C ASN A 57 -3.09 20.78 9.22
N LYS A 58 -3.54 20.58 10.47
CA LYS A 58 -4.06 19.31 10.98
C LYS A 58 -5.34 18.91 10.26
N GLU A 59 -6.27 19.84 10.08
CA GLU A 59 -7.49 19.60 9.28
C GLU A 59 -7.17 19.29 7.83
N ASN A 60 -6.29 20.06 7.20
CA ASN A 60 -5.86 19.83 5.82
C ASN A 60 -5.21 18.45 5.66
N ARG A 61 -4.43 18.02 6.67
CA ARG A 61 -3.84 16.69 6.70
C ARG A 61 -4.90 15.59 6.85
N ALA A 62 -5.94 15.82 7.64
CA ALA A 62 -7.07 14.88 7.79
C ALA A 62 -7.93 14.79 6.52
N LYS A 63 -8.10 15.91 5.79
CA LYS A 63 -8.82 15.98 4.51
C LYS A 63 -8.04 15.33 3.35
N LEU A 64 -6.74 15.10 3.52
CA LEU A 64 -5.88 14.51 2.48
C LEU A 64 -6.14 13.00 2.33
N LYS A 65 -7.02 12.64 1.38
CA LYS A 65 -7.37 11.24 1.07
C LYS A 65 -6.28 10.45 0.36
N ILE A 66 -5.38 11.14 -0.36
CA ILE A 66 -4.34 10.52 -1.19
C ILE A 66 -2.97 10.95 -0.68
N VAL A 67 -2.21 10.01 -0.12
CA VAL A 67 -0.82 10.27 0.27
C VAL A 67 0.09 10.10 -0.95
N HIS A 68 0.49 11.22 -1.55
CA HIS A 68 1.48 11.21 -2.63
C HIS A 68 2.84 10.67 -2.13
N THR A 69 3.41 9.68 -2.82
CA THR A 69 4.75 9.11 -2.52
C THR A 69 5.88 9.69 -3.37
N SER A 70 5.56 10.64 -4.25
CA SER A 70 6.53 11.30 -5.12
C SER A 70 7.58 12.00 -4.26
N GLY A 71 8.79 11.42 -4.19
CA GLY A 71 9.92 11.93 -3.40
C GLY A 71 10.41 11.03 -2.26
N ALA A 72 9.72 9.95 -1.91
CA ALA A 72 10.25 8.99 -0.93
C ALA A 72 11.33 8.11 -1.58
N ARG A 73 12.62 8.34 -1.26
CA ARG A 73 13.75 7.45 -1.63
C ARG A 73 13.60 5.99 -1.13
N LYS A 74 12.53 5.69 -0.39
CA LYS A 74 12.33 4.42 0.29
C LYS A 74 11.66 3.33 -0.55
N LYS A 75 11.23 3.63 -1.78
CA LYS A 75 10.55 2.61 -2.61
C LYS A 75 11.46 1.43 -3.01
N TRP A 76 12.78 1.61 -3.00
CA TRP A 76 13.72 0.55 -3.42
C TRP A 76 14.05 -0.49 -2.34
N LYS A 77 13.73 -0.26 -1.05
CA LYS A 77 14.11 -1.20 0.02
C LYS A 77 13.10 -2.33 0.27
N CYS A 78 11.88 -2.22 -0.29
CA CYS A 78 10.88 -3.29 -0.21
C CYS A 78 10.88 -4.26 -1.40
N TYR A 79 11.50 -3.89 -2.53
CA TYR A 79 11.46 -4.73 -3.74
C TYR A 79 12.41 -5.94 -3.70
N SER A 80 13.29 -6.05 -2.70
CA SER A 80 14.15 -7.22 -2.51
C SER A 80 13.51 -8.34 -1.68
N CYS A 81 12.27 -8.17 -1.18
CA CYS A 81 11.62 -9.14 -0.27
C CYS A 81 10.33 -9.77 -0.85
N SER A 82 10.14 -9.78 -2.17
CA SER A 82 8.91 -10.36 -2.78
C SER A 82 9.12 -10.91 -4.18
N THR A 83 10.24 -11.56 -4.46
CA THR A 83 10.52 -12.19 -5.76
C THR A 83 9.89 -13.57 -5.96
N SER A 84 8.97 -14.01 -5.09
CA SER A 84 8.33 -15.33 -5.24
C SER A 84 6.93 -15.34 -5.86
N GLN A 85 6.30 -14.18 -6.16
CA GLN A 85 4.94 -14.18 -6.76
C GLN A 85 4.70 -13.04 -7.77
N ARG A 86 5.05 -13.27 -9.04
CA ARG A 86 4.24 -12.93 -10.24
C ARG A 86 5.06 -13.06 -11.52
N GLU A 87 4.93 -14.21 -12.19
CA GLU A 87 5.49 -14.45 -13.53
C GLU A 87 4.83 -13.54 -14.59
N SER A 88 3.63 -13.01 -14.35
CA SER A 88 2.91 -12.09 -15.24
C SER A 88 3.45 -10.65 -15.26
N HIS A 89 4.39 -10.29 -14.38
CA HIS A 89 5.07 -8.98 -14.46
C HIS A 89 6.16 -8.92 -15.54
N THR A 90 6.70 -10.06 -15.95
CA THR A 90 7.85 -10.12 -16.87
C THR A 90 7.51 -9.64 -18.29
N LEU A 91 6.30 -9.92 -18.78
CA LEU A 91 5.83 -9.54 -20.13
C LEU A 91 5.59 -8.02 -20.26
N LYS A 92 4.95 -7.41 -19.26
CA LYS A 92 4.76 -5.94 -19.22
C LYS A 92 6.10 -5.20 -19.13
N TRP A 93 7.06 -5.73 -18.37
CA TRP A 93 8.40 -5.17 -18.28
C TRP A 93 9.19 -5.29 -19.58
N ARG A 94 9.07 -6.41 -20.31
CA ARG A 94 9.69 -6.59 -21.64
C ARG A 94 9.19 -5.55 -22.65
N PHE A 95 7.88 -5.38 -22.78
CA PHE A 95 7.29 -4.37 -23.68
C PHE A 95 7.77 -2.94 -23.36
N PHE A 96 7.85 -2.60 -22.07
CA PHE A 96 8.30 -1.28 -21.63
C PHE A 96 9.79 -1.03 -21.97
N ALA A 97 10.64 -2.04 -21.80
CA ALA A 97 12.06 -1.94 -22.12
C ALA A 97 12.31 -1.84 -23.64
N GLU A 98 11.50 -2.54 -24.44
CA GLU A 98 11.59 -2.58 -25.90
C GLU A 98 11.06 -1.30 -26.55
N VAL A 99 9.90 -0.78 -26.12
CA VAL A 99 9.26 0.40 -26.72
C VAL A 99 9.82 1.72 -26.19
N LEU A 100 10.12 1.81 -24.88
CA LEU A 100 10.50 3.07 -24.23
C LEU A 100 11.99 3.17 -23.91
N GLY A 101 12.75 2.09 -24.11
CA GLY A 101 14.17 2.00 -23.80
C GLY A 101 14.44 1.99 -22.29
N THR A 102 15.54 1.35 -21.87
CA THR A 102 15.97 1.27 -20.47
C THR A 102 16.61 2.57 -19.95
N LYS A 103 15.98 3.74 -20.20
CA LYS A 103 16.43 4.99 -19.58
C LYS A 103 15.95 5.03 -18.13
N ALA A 104 16.89 4.79 -17.21
CA ALA A 104 16.70 4.75 -15.75
C ALA A 104 16.03 6.01 -15.14
N GLY A 105 15.81 7.07 -15.91
CA GLY A 105 15.12 8.29 -15.51
C GLY A 105 13.64 8.36 -15.86
N TYR A 106 13.19 7.77 -16.99
CA TYR A 106 11.86 8.04 -17.55
C TYR A 106 10.76 7.26 -16.81
N VAL A 107 11.04 6.00 -16.47
CA VAL A 107 10.13 5.15 -15.68
C VAL A 107 9.92 5.69 -14.25
N ARG A 108 10.86 6.51 -13.74
CA ARG A 108 10.75 7.12 -12.40
C ARG A 108 9.67 8.20 -12.30
N GLY A 109 9.19 8.75 -13.43
CA GLY A 109 8.20 9.82 -13.49
C GLY A 109 6.77 9.39 -13.79
N LEU A 110 6.54 8.15 -14.23
CA LEU A 110 5.22 7.68 -14.68
C LEU A 110 4.41 6.95 -13.58
N GLY A 111 4.94 6.87 -12.36
CA GLY A 111 4.34 6.14 -11.24
C GLY A 111 3.37 6.95 -10.39
N CYS A 112 2.28 7.47 -10.99
CA CYS A 112 1.14 7.97 -10.22
C CYS A 112 0.25 6.80 -9.80
N SER A 113 0.56 6.19 -8.65
CA SER A 113 -0.43 5.38 -7.93
C SER A 113 -0.98 6.22 -6.79
N VAL A 114 -2.27 6.48 -6.84
CA VAL A 114 -3.09 6.74 -5.65
C VAL A 114 -2.83 5.56 -4.72
N ARG A 115 -2.40 5.79 -3.47
CA ARG A 115 -2.54 4.73 -2.46
C ARG A 115 -4.02 4.44 -2.38
N SER A 116 -4.43 3.21 -2.68
CA SER A 116 -5.78 2.77 -2.34
C SER A 116 -6.01 3.14 -0.88
N VAL A 117 -7.09 3.87 -0.62
CA VAL A 117 -7.62 4.03 0.73
C VAL A 117 -7.65 2.63 1.32
N GLY A 118 -7.02 2.43 2.49
CA GLY A 118 -6.96 1.12 3.11
C GLY A 118 -8.37 0.55 3.11
N SER A 119 -8.59 -0.54 2.38
CA SER A 119 -9.90 -1.15 2.28
C SER A 119 -10.32 -1.50 3.71
N SER A 120 -11.40 -0.87 4.19
CA SER A 120 -12.12 -1.27 5.41
C SER A 120 -12.86 -2.60 5.19
N SER A 121 -12.17 -3.60 4.65
CA SER A 121 -12.66 -4.95 4.55
C SER A 121 -11.72 -5.82 5.37
N SER A 122 -11.96 -5.84 6.68
CA SER A 122 -11.53 -6.91 7.56
C SER A 122 -12.30 -8.19 7.22
N VAL A 123 -12.05 -8.71 6.02
CA VAL A 123 -12.19 -10.13 5.72
C VAL A 123 -10.75 -10.60 5.68
N SER A 124 -10.38 -11.42 6.66
CA SER A 124 -8.99 -11.80 6.84
C SER A 124 -8.45 -12.39 5.53
N PHE A 125 -7.17 -12.16 5.22
CA PHE A 125 -6.52 -12.75 4.04
C PHE A 125 -6.69 -14.29 4.00
N VAL A 126 -6.81 -14.90 5.18
CA VAL A 126 -7.11 -16.32 5.38
C VAL A 126 -8.50 -16.67 4.83
N ASP A 127 -9.53 -15.84 5.09
CA ASP A 127 -10.89 -16.06 4.60
C ASP A 127 -11.02 -15.97 3.08
N LEU A 128 -10.25 -15.07 2.45
CA LEU A 128 -10.20 -14.97 0.98
C LEU A 128 -9.49 -16.18 0.35
N SER A 129 -8.39 -16.62 0.95
CA SER A 129 -7.64 -17.79 0.48
C SER A 129 -8.48 -19.06 0.57
N ARG A 130 -9.21 -19.24 1.69
CA ARG A 130 -10.14 -20.35 1.87
C ARG A 130 -11.25 -20.36 0.82
N LYS A 131 -11.90 -19.22 0.57
CA LYS A 131 -12.95 -19.11 -0.47
C LYS A 131 -12.43 -19.42 -1.87
N LEU A 132 -11.16 -19.09 -2.15
CA LEU A 132 -10.55 -19.36 -3.45
C LEU A 132 -10.27 -20.85 -3.63
N GLU A 133 -9.82 -21.54 -2.60
CA GLU A 133 -9.65 -23.01 -2.65
C GLU A 133 -10.99 -23.74 -2.72
N GLU A 134 -12.01 -23.29 -1.99
CA GLU A 134 -13.37 -23.83 -2.09
C GLU A 134 -13.92 -23.73 -3.53
N ALA A 135 -13.75 -22.57 -4.18
CA ALA A 135 -14.18 -22.37 -5.56
C ALA A 135 -13.37 -23.22 -6.57
N ARG A 136 -12.07 -23.44 -6.31
CA ARG A 136 -11.23 -24.32 -7.13
C ARG A 136 -11.71 -25.75 -7.10
N LEU A 137 -12.00 -26.27 -5.90
CA LEU A 137 -12.51 -27.63 -5.73
C LEU A 137 -13.87 -27.82 -6.42
N GLN A 138 -14.77 -26.84 -6.34
CA GLN A 138 -16.05 -26.90 -7.07
C GLN A 138 -15.88 -26.98 -8.59
N ILE A 139 -14.89 -26.27 -9.15
CA ILE A 139 -14.59 -26.33 -10.59
C ILE A 139 -14.07 -27.72 -10.97
N GLU A 140 -13.19 -28.31 -10.17
CA GLU A 140 -12.69 -29.66 -10.44
C GLU A 140 -13.81 -30.71 -10.35
N GLU A 141 -14.70 -30.59 -9.36
CA GLU A 141 -15.85 -31.48 -9.21
C GLU A 141 -16.82 -31.39 -10.40
N MET A 142 -17.12 -30.18 -10.88
CA MET A 142 -17.94 -30.00 -12.08
C MET A 142 -17.29 -30.60 -13.33
N ARG A 143 -15.96 -30.48 -13.46
CA ARG A 143 -15.21 -31.07 -14.58
C ARG A 143 -15.23 -32.60 -14.52
N ALA A 144 -15.11 -33.20 -13.33
CA ALA A 144 -15.20 -34.65 -13.15
C ALA A 144 -16.57 -35.18 -13.59
N ARG A 145 -17.67 -34.53 -13.16
CA ARG A 145 -19.03 -34.89 -13.59
C ARG A 145 -19.22 -34.80 -15.10
N GLN A 146 -18.59 -33.82 -15.74
CA GLN A 146 -18.68 -33.65 -17.18
C GLN A 146 -17.94 -34.78 -17.94
N LEU A 147 -16.77 -35.20 -17.45
CA LEU A 147 -16.04 -36.34 -18.01
C LEU A 147 -16.81 -37.65 -17.86
N GLU A 148 -17.51 -37.86 -16.74
CA GLU A 148 -18.36 -39.04 -16.56
C GLU A 148 -19.50 -39.09 -17.58
N TYR A 149 -20.15 -37.95 -17.83
CA TYR A 149 -21.19 -37.86 -18.85
C TYR A 149 -20.66 -38.14 -20.26
N GLU A 150 -19.50 -37.58 -20.61
CA GLU A 150 -18.84 -37.85 -21.89
C GLU A 150 -18.47 -39.33 -22.04
N ALA A 151 -17.95 -39.97 -20.99
CA ALA A 151 -17.63 -41.39 -21.00
C ALA A 151 -18.88 -42.28 -21.20
N LEU A 152 -20.02 -41.90 -20.62
CA LEU A 152 -21.29 -42.61 -20.84
C LEU A 152 -21.79 -42.45 -22.27
N LEU A 153 -21.66 -41.26 -22.86
CA LEU A 153 -22.02 -41.03 -24.26
C LEU A 153 -21.16 -41.86 -25.22
N ILE A 154 -19.85 -41.95 -24.96
CA ILE A 154 -18.93 -42.78 -25.76
C ILE A 154 -19.35 -44.25 -25.67
N LYS A 155 -19.55 -44.79 -24.46
CA LYS A 155 -19.99 -46.19 -24.29
C LYS A 155 -21.30 -46.49 -25.00
N ARG A 156 -22.23 -45.53 -24.99
CA ARG A 156 -23.49 -45.68 -25.72
C ARG A 156 -23.28 -45.72 -27.23
N SER A 157 -22.43 -44.85 -27.77
CA SER A 157 -22.06 -44.86 -29.19
C SER A 157 -21.40 -46.17 -29.60
N ASP A 158 -20.48 -46.70 -28.78
CA ASP A 158 -19.79 -47.96 -29.06
C ASP A 158 -20.77 -49.15 -29.07
N MET A 159 -21.74 -49.19 -28.14
CA MET A 159 -22.81 -50.19 -28.15
C MET A 159 -23.71 -50.06 -29.37
N GLU A 160 -24.07 -48.83 -29.77
CA GLU A 160 -24.88 -48.59 -30.97
C GLU A 160 -24.13 -49.01 -32.25
N GLN A 161 -22.82 -48.77 -32.34
CA GLN A 161 -22.00 -49.22 -33.45
C GLN A 161 -21.87 -50.74 -33.52
N THR A 162 -21.58 -51.42 -32.41
CA THR A 162 -21.51 -52.89 -32.38
C THR A 162 -22.83 -53.56 -32.76
N MET A 163 -23.97 -52.97 -32.36
CA MET A 163 -25.30 -53.44 -32.79
C MET A 163 -25.54 -53.25 -34.29
N LEU A 164 -24.94 -52.24 -34.93
CA LEU A 164 -25.04 -52.00 -36.37
C LEU A 164 -24.09 -52.88 -37.19
N GLU A 165 -22.93 -53.26 -36.67
CA GLU A 165 -21.97 -54.13 -37.35
C GLU A 165 -22.38 -55.61 -37.36
N HIS A 166 -23.31 -56.01 -36.48
CA HIS A 166 -23.82 -57.39 -36.38
C HIS A 166 -25.15 -57.63 -37.14
N LEU A 167 -25.61 -56.65 -37.93
CA LEU A 167 -26.73 -56.76 -38.89
C LEU A 167 -26.20 -56.83 -40.33
#